data_AF-W0A3S0-F1
#
_entry.id   AF-W0A3S0-F1
#
_cell.length_a   1.000
_cell.length_b   1.000
_cell.length_c   1.000
_cell.angle_alpha   90.00
_cell.angle_beta   90.00
_cell.angle_gamma   90.00
#
_symmetry.space_group_name_H-M   'P 1'
#
loop_
_entity.id
_entity.type
_entity.pdbx_description
1 polymer ?
#
loop_
_entity_poly.entity_id
_entity_poly.type
_entity_poly.pdbx_seq_one_letter_code
_entity_poly.pdbx_strand_id
1 'polypeptide(L)' 'MGIMCKLRGHKPDRGGARHDGEDYWTICKRCGTPLIRAIDGWREPSVDEKRAHARQAEARGKGDAAA' A
#
# COMPACT_ATOMS: atom_id res chain seq x y z
N MET A 1 -1.74 2.61 -14.67
CA MET A 1 -3.04 1.99 -14.28
C MET A 1 -3.42 0.92 -15.31
N GLY A 2 -3.43 -0.36 -14.95
CA GLY A 2 -3.87 -1.42 -15.86
C GLY A 2 -5.39 -1.56 -15.85
N ILE A 3 -6.05 -1.35 -17.00
CA ILE A 3 -7.51 -1.37 -17.17
C ILE A 3 -8.16 -2.65 -16.60
N MET A 4 -7.46 -3.78 -16.67
CA MET A 4 -7.93 -5.07 -16.14
C MET A 4 -8.14 -5.09 -14.61
N CYS A 5 -7.40 -4.29 -13.83
CA CYS A 5 -7.56 -4.29 -12.38
C CYS A 5 -8.77 -3.48 -11.92
N LYS A 6 -9.21 -2.49 -12.72
CA LYS A 6 -10.48 -1.77 -12.49
C LYS A 6 -11.70 -2.68 -12.71
N LEU A 7 -11.62 -3.58 -13.70
CA LEU A 7 -12.75 -4.45 -14.06
C LEU A 7 -12.81 -5.75 -13.24
N ARG A 8 -11.65 -6.35 -12.92
CA ARG A 8 -11.57 -7.63 -12.18
C ARG A 8 -11.21 -7.50 -10.70
N GLY A 9 -10.99 -6.28 -10.23
CA GLY A 9 -10.44 -6.02 -8.91
C GLY A 9 -8.93 -6.27 -8.84
N HIS A 10 -8.30 -5.55 -7.92
CA HIS A 10 -6.88 -5.69 -7.64
C HIS A 10 -6.59 -7.01 -6.92
N LYS A 11 -5.45 -7.62 -7.25
CA LYS A 11 -4.99 -8.85 -6.58
C LYS A 11 -3.89 -8.49 -5.58
N PRO A 12 -4.20 -8.36 -4.28
CA PRO A 12 -3.24 -7.99 -3.26
C PRO A 12 -2.17 -9.07 -3.11
N ASP A 13 -0.92 -8.65 -2.92
CA ASP A 13 0.13 -9.54 -2.47
C ASP A 13 0.04 -9.79 -0.97
N ARG A 14 -0.66 -10.85 -0.58
CA ARG A 14 -0.80 -11.22 0.84
C ARG A 14 0.52 -11.62 1.49
N GLY A 15 1.51 -12.08 0.72
CA GLY A 15 2.83 -12.47 1.27
C GLY A 15 3.74 -11.28 1.56
N GLY A 16 3.59 -10.19 0.79
CA GLY A 16 4.34 -8.94 0.97
C GLY A 16 3.59 -7.85 1.75
N ALA A 17 2.43 -8.17 2.33
CA ALA A 17 1.66 -7.21 3.11
C ALA A 17 2.44 -6.83 4.39
N ARG A 18 2.69 -5.53 4.58
CA ARG A 18 3.38 -4.99 5.75
C ARG A 18 2.51 -3.97 6.46
N HIS A 19 2.59 -3.97 7.78
CA HIS A 19 1.97 -2.94 8.60
C HIS A 19 2.92 -1.74 8.69
N ASP A 20 2.46 -0.56 8.33
CA ASP A 20 3.31 0.64 8.34
C ASP A 20 3.26 1.41 9.68
N GLY A 21 2.34 1.04 10.57
CA GLY A 21 2.16 1.65 11.89
C GLY A 21 0.70 1.99 12.17
N GLU A 22 -0.05 2.36 11.13
CA GLU A 22 -1.50 2.61 11.19
C GLU A 22 -2.29 1.58 10.39
N ASP A 23 -1.85 1.29 9.16
CA ASP A 23 -2.57 0.42 8.24
C ASP A 23 -1.68 -0.67 7.65
N TYR A 24 -2.32 -1.73 7.16
CA TYR A 24 -1.66 -2.73 6.33
C TYR A 24 -1.61 -2.28 4.87
N TRP A 25 -0.39 -2.22 4.35
CA TRP A 25 -0.09 -1.87 2.97
C TRP A 25 0.45 -3.06 2.20
N THR A 26 0.06 -3.15 0.93
CA THR A 26 0.58 -4.14 -0.02
C THR A 26 0.57 -3.57 -1.43
N ILE A 27 1.03 -4.34 -2.40
CA ILE A 27 0.98 -4.02 -3.82
C ILE A 27 0.11 -5.03 -4.56
N CYS A 28 -0.54 -4.57 -5.62
CA CYS A 28 -1.23 -5.46 -6.55
C CYS A 28 -0.19 -6.26 -7.37
N LYS A 29 -0.22 -7.59 -7.33
CA LYS A 29 0.71 -8.44 -8.11
C LYS A 29 0.62 -8.26 -9.63
N ARG A 30 -0.50 -7.72 -10.11
CA ARG A 30 -0.77 -7.60 -11.56
C ARG A 30 -0.31 -6.27 -12.13
N CYS A 31 -0.56 -5.18 -11.41
CA CYS A 31 -0.33 -3.82 -11.92
C CYS A 31 0.60 -2.99 -11.04
N GLY A 32 1.11 -3.55 -9.94
CA GLY A 32 2.00 -2.87 -9.00
C GLY A 32 1.35 -1.72 -8.22
N THR A 33 0.03 -1.51 -8.37
CA THR A 33 -0.66 -0.41 -7.68
C THR A 33 -0.67 -0.67 -6.17
N PRO A 34 -0.31 0.32 -5.34
CA PRO A 34 -0.38 0.18 -3.88
C PRO A 34 -1.83 -0.01 -3.44
N LEU A 35 -2.02 -0.88 -2.46
CA LEU A 35 -3.30 -1.23 -1.87
C LEU A 35 -3.22 -1.10 -0.36
N ILE A 36 -4.27 -0.55 0.23
CA ILE A 36 -4.44 -0.43 1.67
C ILE A 36 -5.52 -1.41 2.14
N ARG A 37 -5.35 -1.94 3.34
CA ARG A 37 -6.35 -2.78 3.99
C ARG A 37 -7.51 -1.92 4.48
N ALA A 38 -8.71 -2.33 4.14
CA ALA A 38 -9.97 -1.75 4.59
C ALA A 38 -10.85 -2.84 5.21
N ILE A 39 -12.00 -2.43 5.77
CA ILE A 39 -12.97 -3.32 6.43
C ILE A 39 -13.42 -4.43 5.46
N ASP A 40 -13.81 -4.06 4.24
CA ASP A 40 -14.32 -4.98 3.22
C ASP A 40 -13.23 -5.69 2.42
N GLY A 41 -11.94 -5.41 2.66
CA GLY A 41 -10.88 -6.07 1.91
C GLY A 41 -9.66 -5.21 1.61
N TRP A 42 -9.12 -5.35 0.40
CA TRP A 42 -8.01 -4.55 -0.09
C TRP A 42 -8.52 -3.57 -1.13
N ARG A 43 -8.23 -2.29 -0.97
CA ARG A 43 -8.68 -1.24 -1.88
C ARG A 43 -7.54 -0.34 -2.31
N GLU A 44 -7.79 0.45 -3.35
CA GLU A 44 -6.88 1.53 -3.70
C GLU A 44 -6.92 2.62 -2.60
N PRO A 45 -5.76 3.07 -2.12
CA PRO A 45 -5.69 4.17 -1.18
C PRO A 45 -5.98 5.49 -1.89
N SER A 46 -6.58 6.41 -1.15
CA SER A 46 -6.82 7.79 -1.55
C SER A 46 -5.50 8.55 -1.67
N VAL A 47 -5.54 9.71 -2.30
CA VAL A 47 -4.34 10.55 -2.47
C VAL A 47 -3.76 10.95 -1.11
N ASP A 48 -4.61 11.24 -0.12
CA ASP A 48 -4.18 11.63 1.22
C ASP A 48 -3.50 10.46 1.97
N GLU A 49 -4.11 9.28 1.92
CA GLU A 49 -3.56 8.04 2.50
C GLU A 49 -2.20 7.68 1.90
N LYS A 50 -2.04 7.83 0.58
CA LYS A 50 -0.74 7.64 -0.10
C LYS A 50 0.31 8.63 0.41
N ARG A 51 -0.07 9.88 0.65
CA ARG A 51 0.84 10.89 1.21
C ARG A 51 1.19 10.58 2.66
N ALA A 52 0.23 10.14 3.47
CA ALA A 52 0.48 9.71 4.85
C ALA A 52 1.47 8.55 4.91
N HIS A 53 1.24 7.51 4.10
CA HIS A 53 2.14 6.37 3.99
C HIS A 53 3.53 6.75 3.48
N ALA A 54 3.63 7.64 2.49
CA ALA A 54 4.94 8.13 2.03
C ALA A 54 5.70 8.84 3.17
N ARG A 55 5.02 9.71 3.94
CA ARG A 55 5.63 10.38 5.10
C ARG A 55 6.10 9.38 6.16
N GLN A 56 5.32 8.33 6.42
CA GLN A 56 5.69 7.29 7.38
C GLN A 56 6.87 6.45 6.89
N ALA A 57 6.86 6.04 5.62
CA ALA A 57 7.99 5.34 5.00
C ALA A 57 9.27 6.19 5.05
N GLU A 58 9.20 7.49 4.79
CA GLU A 58 10.32 8.43 4.93
C GLU A 58 10.78 8.56 6.40
N ALA A 59 9.84 8.70 7.33
CA ALA A 59 10.15 8.78 8.76
C ALA A 59 10.85 7.51 9.27
N ARG A 60 10.42 6.33 8.80
CA ARG A 60 11.05 5.04 9.10
C ARG A 60 12.43 4.93 8.47
N GLY A 61 12.60 5.31 7.20
CA GLY A 61 13.91 5.32 6.53
C GLY A 61 14.91 6.29 7.15
N LYS A 62 14.43 7.37 7.78
CA LYS A 62 15.26 8.34 8.52
C LYS A 62 15.66 7.85 9.92
N GLY A 63 15.05 6.78 10.42
CA GLY A 63 15.44 6.10 11.67
C GLY A 63 16.61 5.13 11.51
N ASP A 64 16.77 4.52 10.33
CA ASP A 64 17.85 3.56 10.03
C ASP A 64 19.15 4.23 9.51
N ALA A 65 19.16 5.54 9.29
CA ALA A 65 20.34 6.30 8.86
C ALA A 65 21.18 6.89 10.02
N ALA A 66 20.86 6.53 11.26
CA ALA A 66 21.61 6.90 12.46
C ALA A 66 22.02 5.65 13.25
N ALA A 67 22.93 4.86 12.67
CA ALA A 67 23.71 3.83 13.36
C ALA A 67 25.13 3.81 12.80
#